data_AF-A0A9X0I7W4-F1
#
_entry.id   AF-A0A9X0I7W4-F1
#
_cell.length_a   1.000
_cell.length_b   1.000
_cell.length_c   1.000
_cell.angle_alpha   90.00
_cell.angle_beta   90.00
_cell.angle_gamma   90.00
#
_symmetry.space_group_name_H-M   'P 1'
#
loop_
_entity.id
_entity.type
_entity.pdbx_description
1 polymer ?
#
loop_
_entity_poly.entity_id
_entity_poly.type
_entity_poly.pdbx_seq_one_letter_code
_entity_poly.pdbx_strand_id
1 'polypeptide(L)'
;MTRANCPRCGGRLARDNDSGRCAPCQAAERDRLSMPPEVPASFWSHPPMRAALVERHLGRVIRAYRHHPYHGRAALPQAVVAGWLGVTQAQLSRIENGPPLAHLDRLSHWATLLKVPAEHLWFDLAGGRGSSKRKSTPQPIPAVEGPDENRRMLLAGIAAVAAGAGLLCGSTISQSRRIGTADVARLHAILDLYRSVDYECGGGTLYREVARFAESVYRMLDWSHSASLTPQLVAAVAAARQLAGWTALDAGRHADAQRHFVAGERAAVAANDWPLTAMIRYSHAKQLQHLRHNRDALATLQLAHGQLGSHATPAVKALLLGAEAASHAALGDHQTAERSLGEASTQFERIDAEREPRWMAFYDRGELLAQYGRVYRDKARQDKKYGSAAVRFVTDAIDAFGPGNLRSSVLNEVGLCSAFFLADEPEQALNVGRRVFHQAQSVSSSRVIDRVANLRRDLARHRELPEVGAFAHDLARLGARR
;
A
#
# COMPACT_ATOMS: atom_id res chain seq x y z
N MET A 1 23.30 52.12 26.32
CA MET A 1 23.19 50.77 25.73
C MET A 1 22.22 50.81 24.56
N THR A 2 22.76 50.87 23.36
CA THR A 2 22.03 50.87 22.09
C THR A 2 21.24 49.56 21.97
N ARG A 3 19.92 49.62 21.78
CA ARG A 3 19.09 48.40 21.65
C ARG A 3 19.41 47.72 20.32
N ALA A 4 19.64 46.41 20.35
CA ALA A 4 19.94 45.62 19.15
C ALA A 4 18.72 45.53 18.22
N ASN A 5 18.95 45.63 16.91
CA ASN A 5 17.94 45.44 15.88
C ASN A 5 18.06 44.04 15.27
N CYS A 6 16.93 43.46 14.86
CA CYS A 6 16.87 42.17 14.19
C CYS A 6 17.59 42.24 12.83
N PRO A 7 18.59 41.39 12.56
CA PRO A 7 19.37 41.44 11.33
C PRO A 7 18.58 41.07 10.06
N ARG A 8 17.37 40.47 10.20
CA ARG A 8 16.54 40.00 9.08
C ARG A 8 15.47 41.02 8.63
N CYS A 9 14.89 41.77 9.55
CA CYS A 9 13.81 42.71 9.24
C CYS A 9 14.05 44.14 9.75
N GLY A 10 15.17 44.39 10.45
CA GLY A 10 15.47 45.68 11.06
C GLY A 10 14.63 46.01 12.31
N GLY A 11 13.68 45.16 12.70
CA GLY A 11 12.79 45.39 13.84
C GLY A 11 13.52 45.37 15.19
N ARG A 12 13.10 46.22 16.14
CA ARG A 12 13.73 46.34 17.47
C ARG A 12 13.59 45.05 18.27
N LEU A 13 14.67 44.58 18.90
CA LEU A 13 14.66 43.42 19.78
C LEU A 13 14.30 43.82 21.23
N ALA A 14 13.61 42.93 21.93
CA ALA A 14 13.35 43.05 23.36
C ALA A 14 14.67 42.92 24.15
N ARG A 15 14.72 43.52 25.34
CA ARG A 15 15.97 43.66 26.12
C ARG A 15 16.48 42.32 26.68
N ASP A 16 15.59 41.36 26.81
CA ASP A 16 15.74 39.98 27.29
C ASP A 16 15.82 38.95 26.14
N ASN A 17 15.90 39.41 24.88
CA ASN A 17 16.01 38.52 23.73
C ASN A 17 17.45 38.01 23.57
N ASP A 18 17.69 36.79 24.02
CA ASP A 18 18.96 36.04 23.95
C ASP A 18 19.25 35.45 22.55
N SER A 19 18.19 35.22 21.78
CA SER A 19 18.22 34.57 20.47
C SER A 19 18.65 35.46 19.27
N GLY A 20 18.82 36.77 19.47
CA GLY A 20 19.32 37.71 18.45
C GLY A 20 18.40 37.96 17.25
N ARG A 21 17.14 37.51 17.28
CA ARG A 21 16.13 37.71 16.21
C ARG A 21 14.76 37.99 16.81
N CYS A 22 13.92 38.76 16.11
CA CYS A 22 12.57 39.08 16.62
C CYS A 22 11.62 37.88 16.47
N ALA A 23 10.62 37.79 17.35
CA ALA A 23 9.67 36.68 17.38
C ALA A 23 8.96 36.41 16.03
N PRO A 24 8.54 37.41 15.23
CA PRO A 24 8.00 37.17 13.89
C PRO A 24 9.01 36.57 12.91
N CYS A 25 10.28 37.01 12.97
CA CYS A 25 11.34 36.44 12.13
C CYS A 25 11.73 35.03 12.56
N GLN A 26 11.58 34.70 13.84
CA GLN A 26 11.79 33.34 14.34
C GLN A 26 10.64 32.42 13.97
N ALA A 27 9.39 32.87 14.10
CA ALA A 27 8.22 32.15 13.62
C ALA A 27 8.36 31.90 12.11
N ALA A 28 8.67 32.93 11.32
CA ALA A 28 8.91 32.81 9.89
C ALA A 28 10.16 31.99 9.50
N GLU A 29 11.07 31.68 10.43
CA GLU A 29 12.18 30.73 10.21
C GLU A 29 11.75 29.30 10.59
N ARG A 30 11.02 29.12 11.69
CA ARG A 30 10.47 27.83 12.12
C ARG A 30 9.44 27.28 11.13
N ASP A 31 8.57 28.13 10.61
CA ASP A 31 7.55 27.75 9.63
C ASP A 31 8.21 27.34 8.30
N ARG A 32 9.27 28.06 7.91
CA ARG A 32 10.15 27.73 6.76
C ARG A 32 10.94 26.43 6.89
N LEU A 33 10.96 25.79 8.06
CA LEU A 33 11.58 24.48 8.25
C LEU A 33 10.55 23.36 8.37
N SER A 34 9.30 23.72 8.68
CA SER A 34 8.24 22.76 9.02
C SER A 34 7.30 22.47 7.84
N MET A 35 7.12 23.43 6.92
CA MET A 35 6.27 23.27 5.74
C MET A 35 6.69 24.16 4.56
N PRO A 36 6.32 23.81 3.31
CA PRO A 36 6.59 24.63 2.14
C PRO A 36 5.92 26.02 2.24
N PRO A 37 6.61 27.13 1.93
CA PRO A 37 6.01 28.46 1.94
C PRO A 37 5.01 28.65 0.80
N GLU A 38 4.08 29.58 0.97
CA GLU A 38 3.26 30.04 -0.16
C GLU A 38 4.10 30.87 -1.12
N VAL A 39 3.97 30.58 -2.41
CA VAL A 39 4.77 31.22 -3.48
C VAL A 39 3.84 31.93 -4.46
N PRO A 40 4.23 33.10 -5.00
CA PRO A 40 3.42 33.83 -5.98
C PRO A 40 3.41 33.14 -7.34
N ALA A 41 2.42 33.41 -8.20
CA ALA A 41 2.32 32.79 -9.53
C ALA A 41 3.58 33.01 -10.40
N SER A 42 4.25 34.16 -10.26
CA SER A 42 5.51 34.45 -10.96
C SER A 42 6.66 33.49 -10.62
N PHE A 43 6.58 32.77 -9.50
CA PHE A 43 7.55 31.75 -9.09
C PHE A 43 7.62 30.59 -10.10
N TRP A 44 6.46 30.15 -10.62
CA TRP A 44 6.37 29.03 -11.54
C TRP A 44 6.82 29.37 -12.96
N SER A 45 6.84 30.67 -13.29
CA SER A 45 7.30 31.20 -14.57
C SER A 45 8.83 31.36 -14.68
N HIS A 46 9.57 31.08 -13.61
CA HIS A 46 11.03 31.22 -13.58
C HIS A 46 11.71 30.21 -14.54
N PRO A 47 12.74 30.60 -15.33
CA PRO A 47 13.19 29.78 -16.46
C PRO A 47 13.67 28.36 -16.11
N PRO A 48 14.50 28.14 -15.07
CA PRO A 48 14.81 26.79 -14.56
C PRO A 48 13.60 25.96 -14.10
N MET A 49 12.57 26.60 -13.54
CA MET A 49 11.35 25.92 -13.10
C MET A 49 10.54 25.46 -14.32
N ARG A 50 10.33 26.34 -15.29
CA ARG A 50 9.63 26.03 -16.55
C ARG A 50 10.33 24.92 -17.33
N ALA A 51 11.66 24.96 -17.42
CA ALA A 51 12.43 23.92 -18.09
C ALA A 51 12.21 22.54 -17.45
N ALA A 52 12.29 22.46 -16.12
CA ALA A 52 12.07 21.21 -15.39
C ALA A 52 10.64 20.64 -15.53
N LEU A 53 9.63 21.52 -15.60
CA LEU A 53 8.24 21.14 -15.83
C LEU A 53 8.01 20.62 -17.26
N VAL A 54 8.61 21.28 -18.27
CA VAL A 54 8.56 20.84 -19.68
C VAL A 54 9.25 19.49 -19.87
N GLU A 55 10.37 19.26 -19.18
CA GLU A 55 11.13 18.00 -19.21
C GLU A 55 10.46 16.86 -18.45
N ARG A 56 9.30 17.11 -17.81
CA ARG A 56 8.53 16.10 -17.07
C ARG A 56 9.32 15.41 -15.96
N HIS A 57 10.17 16.18 -15.28
CA HIS A 57 11.12 15.65 -14.31
C HIS A 57 10.93 16.26 -12.93
N LEU A 58 10.09 15.64 -12.10
CA LEU A 58 9.74 16.19 -10.78
C LEU A 58 10.94 16.39 -9.85
N GLY A 59 11.99 15.57 -9.97
CA GLY A 59 13.25 15.81 -9.28
C GLY A 59 13.93 17.14 -9.63
N ARG A 60 13.93 17.52 -10.91
CA ARG A 60 14.44 18.82 -11.37
C ARG A 60 13.52 19.96 -10.95
N VAL A 61 12.21 19.71 -10.87
CA VAL A 61 11.22 20.67 -10.35
C VAL A 61 11.50 20.96 -8.87
N ILE A 62 11.74 19.92 -8.06
CA ILE A 62 12.08 20.09 -6.63
C ILE A 62 13.41 20.83 -6.48
N ARG A 63 14.41 20.50 -7.28
CA ARG A 63 15.69 21.23 -7.29
C ARG A 63 15.50 22.70 -7.69
N ALA A 64 14.73 22.98 -8.73
CA ALA A 64 14.45 24.33 -9.21
C ALA A 64 13.65 25.13 -8.17
N TYR A 65 12.70 24.50 -7.48
CA TYR A 65 11.98 25.07 -6.34
C TYR A 65 12.98 25.47 -5.25
N ARG A 66 13.82 24.53 -4.83
CA ARG A 66 14.78 24.68 -3.73
C ARG A 66 15.80 25.81 -3.97
N HIS A 67 16.23 25.97 -5.21
CA HIS A 67 17.19 26.99 -5.65
C HIS A 67 16.52 28.28 -6.16
N HIS A 68 15.21 28.43 -6.05
CA HIS A 68 14.51 29.59 -6.57
C HIS A 68 14.90 30.89 -5.83
N PRO A 69 15.18 32.02 -6.53
CA PRO A 69 15.62 33.28 -5.91
C PRO A 69 14.66 33.85 -4.85
N TYR A 70 13.39 33.45 -4.90
CA TYR A 70 12.36 33.78 -3.90
C TYR A 70 12.75 33.35 -2.46
N HIS A 71 13.55 32.30 -2.31
CA HIS A 71 14.03 31.85 -1.00
C HIS A 71 15.19 32.70 -0.45
N GLY A 72 15.73 33.63 -1.24
CA GLY A 72 16.84 34.51 -0.88
C GLY A 72 18.16 34.06 -1.49
N ARG A 73 19.28 34.55 -0.93
CA ARG A 73 20.64 34.28 -1.47
C ARG A 73 21.10 32.83 -1.30
N ALA A 74 20.50 32.09 -0.37
CA ALA A 74 20.82 30.68 -0.12
C ALA A 74 19.62 29.81 -0.52
N ALA A 75 19.91 28.72 -1.22
CA ALA A 75 18.91 27.71 -1.53
C ALA A 75 18.41 27.04 -0.25
N LEU A 76 17.16 26.57 -0.27
CA LEU A 76 16.60 25.80 0.83
C LEU A 76 17.46 24.53 1.06
N PRO A 77 17.85 24.19 2.30
CA PRO A 77 18.65 23.00 2.53
C PRO A 77 17.89 21.74 2.11
N GLN A 78 18.59 20.80 1.51
CA GLN A 78 17.97 19.58 0.99
C GLN A 78 17.36 18.73 2.11
N ALA A 79 17.93 18.77 3.32
CA ALA A 79 17.36 18.12 4.50
C ALA A 79 15.97 18.68 4.88
N VAL A 80 15.75 19.98 4.67
CA VAL A 80 14.48 20.65 4.98
C VAL A 80 13.40 20.26 3.99
N VAL A 81 13.69 20.35 2.70
CA VAL A 81 12.76 19.95 1.64
C VAL A 81 12.46 18.45 1.71
N ALA A 82 13.46 17.63 2.02
CA ALA A 82 13.28 16.20 2.22
C ALA A 82 12.33 15.91 3.40
N GLY A 83 12.47 16.67 4.50
CA GLY A 83 11.56 16.61 5.65
C GLY A 83 10.10 16.91 5.29
N TRP A 84 9.85 17.88 4.41
CA TRP A 84 8.49 18.14 3.91
C TRP A 84 7.94 16.98 3.10
N LEU A 85 8.74 16.49 2.16
CA LEU A 85 8.37 15.45 1.20
C LEU A 85 8.28 14.04 1.82
N GLY A 86 8.58 13.90 3.11
CA GLY A 86 8.58 12.62 3.82
C GLY A 86 9.69 11.66 3.36
N VAL A 87 10.80 12.19 2.83
CA VAL A 87 11.95 11.41 2.34
C VAL A 87 13.25 11.84 3.05
N THR A 88 14.32 11.05 2.94
CA THR A 88 15.64 11.41 3.49
C THR A 88 16.37 12.40 2.60
N GLN A 89 17.33 13.17 3.15
CA GLN A 89 18.16 14.08 2.36
C GLN A 89 18.90 13.34 1.24
N ALA A 90 19.46 12.17 1.49
CA ALA A 90 20.14 11.36 0.48
C ALA A 90 19.20 10.84 -0.62
N GLN A 91 17.95 10.50 -0.29
CA GLN A 91 16.92 10.16 -1.29
C GLN A 91 16.54 11.38 -2.13
N LEU A 92 16.33 12.53 -1.51
CA LEU A 92 16.08 13.77 -2.26
C LEU A 92 17.26 14.09 -3.19
N SER A 93 18.50 13.76 -2.80
CA SER A 93 19.68 13.99 -3.66
C SER A 93 19.60 13.16 -4.92
N ARG A 94 19.24 11.89 -4.77
CA ARG A 94 19.08 10.96 -5.90
C ARG A 94 17.85 11.30 -6.74
N ILE A 95 16.79 11.84 -6.15
CA ILE A 95 15.63 12.33 -6.88
C ILE A 95 16.00 13.57 -7.70
N GLU A 96 16.75 14.51 -7.13
CA GLU A 96 17.18 15.74 -7.82
C GLU A 96 18.21 15.48 -8.94
N ASN A 97 18.97 14.39 -8.88
CA ASN A 97 20.07 14.09 -9.81
C ASN A 97 19.88 12.83 -10.67
N GLY A 98 18.90 11.97 -10.34
CA GLY A 98 18.64 10.70 -11.00
C GLY A 98 17.64 10.80 -12.16
N PRO A 99 17.18 9.68 -12.72
CA PRO A 99 16.26 9.68 -13.87
C PRO A 99 14.83 10.17 -13.51
N PRO A 100 14.00 10.56 -14.51
CA PRO A 100 12.62 10.98 -14.29
C PRO A 100 11.81 9.92 -13.55
N LEU A 101 11.02 10.34 -12.58
CA LEU A 101 10.16 9.45 -11.81
C LEU A 101 8.91 9.07 -12.61
N ALA A 102 8.59 7.77 -12.65
CA ALA A 102 7.45 7.23 -13.39
C ALA A 102 6.19 6.96 -12.52
N HIS A 103 6.28 7.13 -11.20
CA HIS A 103 5.21 6.74 -10.25
C HIS A 103 4.22 7.87 -10.00
N LEU A 104 3.04 7.81 -10.63
CA LEU A 104 1.99 8.84 -10.59
C LEU A 104 1.55 9.24 -9.17
N ASP A 105 1.46 8.30 -8.22
CA ASP A 105 0.99 8.61 -6.86
C ASP A 105 1.99 9.46 -6.05
N ARG A 106 3.29 9.19 -6.21
CA ARG A 106 4.35 10.04 -5.62
C ARG A 106 4.41 11.39 -6.31
N LEU A 107 4.21 11.41 -7.62
CA LEU A 107 4.18 12.64 -8.41
C LEU A 107 3.03 13.56 -7.95
N SER A 108 1.82 13.00 -7.80
CA SER A 108 0.64 13.72 -7.32
C SER A 108 0.80 14.19 -5.88
N HIS A 109 1.26 13.33 -4.98
CA HIS A 109 1.47 13.69 -3.59
C HIS A 109 2.45 14.86 -3.42
N TRP A 110 3.61 14.82 -4.09
CA TRP A 110 4.61 15.87 -3.98
C TRP A 110 4.20 17.16 -4.71
N ALA A 111 3.51 17.05 -5.84
CA ALA A 111 2.97 18.22 -6.53
C ALA A 111 1.91 18.94 -5.70
N THR A 112 1.01 18.21 -5.03
CA THR A 112 0.05 18.79 -4.08
C THR A 112 0.76 19.43 -2.89
N LEU A 113 1.74 18.75 -2.30
CA LEU A 113 2.47 19.23 -1.14
C LEU A 113 3.28 20.51 -1.42
N LEU A 114 3.93 20.59 -2.58
CA LEU A 114 4.68 21.77 -3.02
C LEU A 114 3.79 22.85 -3.66
N LYS A 115 2.47 22.61 -3.72
CA LYS A 115 1.48 23.50 -4.34
C LYS A 115 1.81 23.85 -5.79
N VAL A 116 2.28 22.87 -6.58
CA VAL A 116 2.52 23.05 -8.01
C VAL A 116 1.17 23.27 -8.71
N PRO A 117 0.99 24.35 -9.50
CA PRO A 117 -0.26 24.63 -10.20
C PRO A 117 -0.60 23.52 -11.20
N ALA A 118 -1.88 23.15 -11.28
CA ALA A 118 -2.34 22.02 -12.09
C ALA A 118 -2.08 22.22 -13.59
N GLU A 119 -2.15 23.47 -14.07
CA GLU A 119 -1.87 23.87 -15.45
C GLU A 119 -0.41 23.62 -15.88
N HIS A 120 0.48 23.35 -14.93
CA HIS A 120 1.90 23.10 -15.16
C HIS A 120 2.29 21.63 -15.06
N LEU A 121 1.38 20.76 -14.65
CA LEU A 121 1.63 19.33 -14.49
C LEU A 121 1.30 18.57 -15.79
N TRP A 122 2.12 17.57 -16.10
CA TRP A 122 1.93 16.68 -17.27
C TRP A 122 1.17 15.39 -16.89
N PHE A 123 0.58 15.36 -15.70
CA PHE A 123 -0.18 14.26 -15.12
C PHE A 123 -1.30 14.84 -14.24
N ASP A 124 -2.37 14.08 -14.04
CA ASP A 124 -3.54 14.54 -13.29
C ASP A 124 -3.35 14.41 -11.77
N LEU A 125 -3.65 15.48 -11.03
CA LEU A 125 -3.83 15.47 -9.57
C LEU A 125 -5.18 14.82 -9.21
N ALA A 126 -5.32 13.55 -9.57
CA ALA A 126 -6.40 12.59 -9.29
C ALA A 126 -7.88 13.09 -9.32
N GLY A 127 -8.68 12.51 -10.23
CA GLY A 127 -10.11 12.24 -9.98
C GLY A 127 -11.15 13.15 -10.64
N GLY A 128 -10.77 14.11 -11.50
CA GLY A 128 -11.70 15.01 -12.17
C GLY A 128 -11.70 14.88 -13.70
N ARG A 129 -12.71 14.20 -14.25
CA ARG A 129 -13.25 14.22 -15.63
C ARG A 129 -12.42 14.93 -16.72
N GLY A 130 -12.02 14.18 -17.75
CA GLY A 130 -11.63 14.76 -19.03
C GLY A 130 -10.97 13.79 -20.01
N SER A 131 -11.80 13.03 -20.75
CA SER A 131 -11.36 12.15 -21.83
C SER A 131 -10.48 12.89 -22.87
N SER A 132 -9.33 12.32 -23.23
CA SER A 132 -8.81 12.44 -24.59
C SER A 132 -8.04 11.18 -24.99
N LYS A 133 -8.70 10.37 -25.82
CA LYS A 133 -8.10 9.23 -26.52
C LYS A 133 -6.93 9.72 -27.38
N ARG A 134 -5.72 9.21 -27.15
CA ARG A 134 -4.71 9.12 -28.21
C ARG A 134 -3.90 7.84 -28.10
N LYS A 135 -3.99 7.03 -29.17
CA LYS A 135 -3.22 5.80 -29.39
C LYS A 135 -1.72 6.11 -29.30
N SER A 136 -0.97 5.32 -28.54
CA SER A 136 0.50 5.31 -28.61
C SER A 136 0.97 3.90 -28.95
N THR A 137 1.82 3.84 -29.98
CA THR A 137 2.48 2.65 -30.52
C THR A 137 3.66 2.26 -29.61
N PRO A 138 4.00 0.97 -29.42
CA PRO A 138 5.05 0.57 -28.49
C PRO A 138 6.44 0.81 -29.07
N GLN A 139 7.33 1.42 -28.28
CA GLN A 139 8.78 1.41 -28.51
C GLN A 139 9.49 0.63 -27.39
N PRO A 140 10.66 0.02 -27.67
CA PRO A 140 11.29 -0.95 -26.78
C PRO A 140 12.02 -0.26 -25.61
N ILE A 141 11.85 -0.81 -24.41
CA ILE A 141 12.49 -0.35 -23.17
C ILE A 141 13.91 -0.94 -23.10
N PRO A 142 14.98 -0.13 -22.90
CA PRO A 142 16.31 -0.65 -22.63
C PRO A 142 16.42 -1.22 -21.21
N ALA A 143 17.29 -2.23 -21.05
CA ALA A 143 17.44 -3.08 -19.87
C ALA A 143 17.54 -2.30 -18.54
N VAL A 144 16.68 -2.69 -17.59
CA VAL A 144 16.51 -2.07 -16.26
C VAL A 144 17.43 -2.75 -15.24
N GLU A 145 18.23 -1.96 -14.52
CA GLU A 145 18.97 -2.35 -13.31
C GLU A 145 17.99 -2.89 -12.24
N GLY A 146 18.37 -3.97 -11.54
CA GLY A 146 17.46 -4.90 -10.87
C GLY A 146 16.46 -4.29 -9.83
N PRO A 147 15.20 -4.78 -9.77
CA PRO A 147 14.16 -4.33 -8.81
C PRO A 147 14.50 -4.43 -7.32
N ASP A 148 15.46 -5.28 -6.95
CA ASP A 148 15.79 -5.60 -5.56
C ASP A 148 16.59 -4.50 -4.83
N GLU A 149 17.38 -3.70 -5.55
CA GLU A 149 18.24 -2.68 -4.95
C GLU A 149 17.44 -1.43 -4.55
N ASN A 150 16.56 -0.96 -5.43
CA ASN A 150 15.60 0.10 -5.13
C ASN A 150 14.69 -0.24 -3.94
N ARG A 151 14.32 -1.52 -3.79
CA ARG A 151 13.49 -2.03 -2.69
C ARG A 151 14.22 -2.00 -1.34
N ARG A 152 15.47 -2.48 -1.29
CA ARG A 152 16.29 -2.44 -0.05
C ARG A 152 16.57 -1.01 0.40
N MET A 153 16.83 -0.11 -0.55
CA MET A 153 17.06 1.31 -0.24
C MET A 153 15.81 2.02 0.28
N LEU A 154 14.63 1.69 -0.24
CA LEU A 154 13.36 2.23 0.27
C LEU A 154 13.09 1.74 1.69
N LEU A 155 13.28 0.45 1.95
CA LEU A 155 13.13 -0.16 3.28
C LEU A 155 14.10 0.44 4.31
N ALA A 156 15.37 0.59 3.93
CA ALA A 156 16.37 1.28 4.76
C ALA A 156 15.98 2.74 5.03
N GLY A 157 15.36 3.41 4.05
CA GLY A 157 14.84 4.77 4.21
C GLY A 157 13.70 4.85 5.24
N ILE A 158 12.73 3.93 5.19
CA ILE A 158 11.62 3.88 6.16
C ILE A 158 12.16 3.60 7.58
N ALA A 159 13.06 2.62 7.71
CA ALA A 159 13.70 2.30 8.98
C ALA A 159 14.53 3.48 9.52
N ALA A 160 15.24 4.21 8.66
CA ALA A 160 15.99 5.40 9.04
C ALA A 160 15.08 6.56 9.49
N VAL A 161 13.92 6.77 8.83
CA VAL A 161 12.92 7.76 9.26
C VAL A 161 12.35 7.40 10.63
N ALA A 162 11.99 6.14 10.85
CA ALA A 162 11.48 5.68 12.13
C ALA A 162 12.54 5.77 13.24
N ALA A 163 13.80 5.44 12.96
CA ALA A 163 14.92 5.61 13.90
C ALA A 163 15.21 7.09 14.20
N GLY A 164 15.26 7.96 13.18
CA GLY A 164 15.50 9.39 13.31
C GLY A 164 14.38 10.14 14.04
N ALA A 165 13.15 9.63 13.99
CA ALA A 165 12.03 10.13 14.79
C ALA A 165 12.04 9.65 16.25
N GLY A 166 12.93 8.72 16.62
CA GLY A 166 12.97 8.07 17.93
C GLY A 166 11.87 7.02 18.12
N LEU A 167 11.31 6.49 17.03
CA LEU A 167 10.21 5.51 17.02
C LEU A 167 10.70 4.05 16.87
N LEU A 168 12.01 3.84 16.73
CA LEU A 168 12.67 2.55 16.82
C LEU A 168 13.67 2.58 17.98
N CYS A 169 13.60 1.57 18.86
CA CYS A 169 14.59 1.43 19.93
C CYS A 169 15.93 0.96 19.36
N GLY A 170 16.88 1.89 19.20
CA GLY A 170 18.31 1.57 19.19
C GLY A 170 18.79 1.31 20.62
N SER A 171 19.73 0.37 20.79
CA SER A 171 20.23 -0.17 22.08
C SER A 171 20.99 0.82 22.99
N THR A 172 20.62 2.08 23.03
CA THR A 172 21.19 3.07 23.96
C THR A 172 20.05 3.72 24.73
N ILE A 173 20.07 3.51 26.06
CA ILE A 173 19.20 4.07 27.10
C ILE A 173 18.62 5.43 26.65
N SER A 174 17.43 5.41 26.08
CA SER A 174 16.71 6.62 25.72
C SER A 174 15.86 6.99 26.93
N GLN A 175 16.16 8.13 27.55
CA GLN A 175 15.29 8.73 28.57
C GLN A 175 13.84 8.64 28.09
N SER A 176 12.94 8.22 28.98
CA SER A 176 11.51 8.06 28.71
C SER A 176 10.94 9.34 28.05
N ARG A 177 10.91 9.37 26.72
CA ARG A 177 10.39 10.50 25.97
C ARG A 177 8.89 10.49 26.09
N ARG A 178 8.31 11.62 26.51
CA ARG A 178 6.87 11.77 26.60
C ARG A 178 6.27 11.73 25.19
N ILE A 179 5.37 10.79 24.94
CA ILE A 179 4.68 10.64 23.66
C ILE A 179 3.58 11.71 23.56
N GLY A 180 3.54 12.40 22.42
CA GLY A 180 2.49 13.34 22.07
C GLY A 180 1.68 12.92 20.84
N THR A 181 0.66 13.71 20.51
CA THR A 181 -0.19 13.54 19.31
C THR A 181 0.63 13.48 18.02
N ALA A 182 1.70 14.27 17.92
CA ALA A 182 2.59 14.28 16.75
C ALA A 182 3.34 12.95 16.56
N ASP A 183 3.67 12.23 17.63
CA ASP A 183 4.29 10.90 17.53
C ASP A 183 3.27 9.89 16.99
N VAL A 184 2.02 9.93 17.45
CA VAL A 184 0.93 9.09 16.92
C VAL A 184 0.69 9.36 15.43
N ALA A 185 0.66 10.62 15.02
CA ALA A 185 0.52 11.00 13.61
C ALA A 185 1.67 10.45 12.76
N ARG A 186 2.91 10.49 13.27
CA ARG A 186 4.07 9.88 12.60
C ARG A 186 3.95 8.36 12.48
N LEU A 187 3.45 7.68 13.52
CA LEU A 187 3.22 6.23 13.47
C LEU A 187 2.25 5.86 12.34
N HIS A 188 1.15 6.60 12.20
CA HIS A 188 0.20 6.39 11.10
C HIS A 188 0.83 6.66 9.72
N ALA A 189 1.61 7.73 9.58
CA ALA A 189 2.31 8.01 8.32
C ALA A 189 3.30 6.89 7.92
N ILE A 190 4.03 6.33 8.89
CA ILE A 190 4.92 5.19 8.64
C ILE A 190 4.13 3.94 8.22
N LEU A 191 2.98 3.67 8.86
CA LEU A 191 2.12 2.57 8.46
C LEU A 191 1.58 2.72 7.04
N ASP A 192 1.15 3.91 6.66
CA ASP A 192 0.67 4.20 5.30
C ASP A 192 1.78 4.04 4.27
N LEU A 193 3.02 4.41 4.62
CA LEU A 193 4.19 4.17 3.79
C LEU A 193 4.50 2.67 3.63
N TYR A 194 4.42 1.87 4.70
CA TYR A 194 4.58 0.42 4.55
C TYR A 194 3.46 -0.20 3.70
N ARG A 195 2.23 0.28 3.82
CA ARG A 195 1.09 -0.20 3.01
C ARG A 195 1.28 0.10 1.52
N SER A 196 1.75 1.30 1.18
CA SER A 196 2.00 1.64 -0.23
C SER A 196 3.06 0.72 -0.86
N VAL A 197 4.13 0.39 -0.11
CA VAL A 197 5.13 -0.57 -0.58
C VAL A 197 4.58 -2.00 -0.68
N ASP A 198 3.69 -2.42 0.24
CA ASP A 198 3.02 -3.73 0.15
C ASP A 198 2.19 -3.85 -1.13
N TYR A 199 1.46 -2.80 -1.51
CA TYR A 199 0.65 -2.80 -2.73
C TYR A 199 1.49 -2.94 -4.01
N GLU A 200 2.61 -2.22 -4.08
CA GLU A 200 3.49 -2.24 -5.26
C GLU A 200 4.28 -3.55 -5.41
N CYS A 201 4.86 -4.06 -4.32
CA CYS A 201 5.91 -5.09 -4.39
C CYS A 201 5.51 -6.46 -3.79
N GLY A 202 4.41 -6.52 -3.04
CA GLY A 202 4.07 -7.63 -2.18
C GLY A 202 4.84 -7.61 -0.86
N GLY A 203 4.17 -8.01 0.23
CA GLY A 203 4.63 -7.79 1.59
C GLY A 203 5.75 -8.69 2.10
N GLY A 204 6.16 -9.71 1.35
CA GLY A 204 7.05 -10.77 1.86
C GLY A 204 8.42 -10.28 2.32
N THR A 205 9.00 -9.28 1.62
CA THR A 205 10.28 -8.66 2.00
C THR A 205 10.14 -7.62 3.11
N LEU A 206 8.94 -7.08 3.33
CA LEU A 206 8.65 -6.06 4.34
C LEU A 206 8.55 -6.64 5.74
N TYR A 207 8.22 -7.93 5.85
CA TYR A 207 7.80 -8.54 7.10
C TYR A 207 8.77 -8.26 8.27
N ARG A 208 10.08 -8.44 8.09
CA ARG A 208 11.05 -8.24 9.19
C ARG A 208 11.07 -6.81 9.72
N GLU A 209 10.97 -5.83 8.83
CA GLU A 209 10.95 -4.40 9.19
C GLU A 209 9.62 -4.04 9.86
N VAL A 210 8.51 -4.44 9.26
CA VAL A 210 7.15 -4.17 9.79
C VAL A 210 6.96 -4.85 11.15
N ALA A 211 7.46 -6.06 11.35
CA ALA A 211 7.40 -6.75 12.64
C ALA A 211 8.21 -6.03 13.73
N ARG A 212 9.41 -5.55 13.41
CA ARG A 212 10.24 -4.73 14.31
C ARG A 212 9.58 -3.40 14.64
N PHE A 213 8.98 -2.76 13.65
CA PHE A 213 8.18 -1.56 13.85
C PHE A 213 7.00 -1.84 14.79
N ALA A 214 6.19 -2.86 14.52
CA ALA A 214 5.05 -3.23 15.36
C ALA A 214 5.45 -3.55 16.82
N GLU A 215 6.62 -4.16 17.02
CA GLU A 215 7.19 -4.37 18.34
C GLU A 215 7.62 -3.06 19.02
N SER A 216 8.21 -2.14 18.26
CA SER A 216 8.59 -0.82 18.78
C SER A 216 7.36 0.00 19.18
N VAL A 217 6.31 0.01 18.36
CA VAL A 217 5.03 0.67 18.68
C VAL A 217 4.37 0.04 19.91
N TYR A 218 4.45 -1.28 20.08
CA TYR A 218 3.94 -1.94 21.27
C TYR A 218 4.65 -1.48 22.55
N ARG A 219 5.99 -1.39 22.53
CA ARG A 219 6.80 -0.92 23.67
C ARG A 219 6.56 0.56 24.02
N MET A 220 6.08 1.35 23.07
CA MET A 220 5.70 2.75 23.32
C MET A 220 4.50 2.88 24.29
N LEU A 221 3.72 1.81 24.52
CA LEU A 221 2.66 1.80 25.53
C LEU A 221 3.22 1.96 26.96
N ASP A 222 4.47 1.57 27.22
CA ASP A 222 5.11 1.69 28.54
C ASP A 222 5.73 3.08 28.76
N TRP A 223 5.76 3.94 27.74
CA TRP A 223 6.37 5.27 27.83
C TRP A 223 5.40 6.27 28.44
N SER A 224 5.92 7.38 28.99
CA SER A 224 5.05 8.43 29.53
C SER A 224 4.17 9.03 28.42
N HIS A 225 2.85 9.01 28.62
CA HIS A 225 1.87 9.65 27.75
C HIS A 225 0.64 10.06 28.58
N SER A 226 -0.20 10.95 28.06
CA SER A 226 -1.47 11.26 28.71
C SER A 226 -2.46 10.11 28.52
N ALA A 227 -3.32 9.85 29.52
CA ALA A 227 -4.36 8.83 29.43
C ALA A 227 -5.30 9.01 28.22
N SER A 228 -5.47 10.26 27.75
CA SER A 228 -6.24 10.58 26.54
C SER A 228 -5.62 10.03 25.24
N LEU A 229 -4.32 9.73 25.22
CA LEU A 229 -3.64 9.17 24.05
C LEU A 229 -3.61 7.64 24.04
N THR A 230 -3.90 6.98 25.16
CA THR A 230 -3.84 5.52 25.27
C THR A 230 -4.69 4.81 24.21
N PRO A 231 -5.95 5.20 23.93
CA PRO A 231 -6.74 4.55 22.89
C PRO A 231 -6.12 4.67 21.48
N GLN A 232 -5.55 5.84 21.16
CA GLN A 232 -4.92 6.08 19.86
C GLN A 232 -3.63 5.27 19.69
N LEU A 233 -2.83 5.14 20.76
CA LEU A 233 -1.63 4.31 20.75
C LEU A 233 -1.97 2.82 20.65
N VAL A 234 -2.99 2.35 21.37
CA VAL A 234 -3.47 0.97 21.26
C VAL A 234 -4.00 0.67 19.85
N ALA A 235 -4.72 1.61 19.22
CA ALA A 235 -5.14 1.49 17.83
C ALA A 235 -3.94 1.46 16.86
N ALA A 236 -2.90 2.27 17.10
CA ALA A 236 -1.66 2.22 16.31
C ALA A 236 -0.92 0.88 16.45
N VAL A 237 -0.89 0.28 17.64
CA VAL A 237 -0.39 -1.08 17.87
C VAL A 237 -1.20 -2.09 17.07
N ALA A 238 -2.54 -2.01 17.12
CA ALA A 238 -3.42 -2.89 16.38
C ALA A 238 -3.17 -2.81 14.86
N ALA A 239 -3.04 -1.61 14.32
CA ALA A 239 -2.78 -1.37 12.90
C ALA A 239 -1.38 -1.89 12.48
N ALA A 240 -0.36 -1.70 13.33
CA ALA A 240 0.98 -2.22 13.06
C ALA A 240 1.02 -3.75 13.12
N ARG A 241 0.34 -4.37 14.09
CA ARG A 241 0.21 -5.82 14.18
C ARG A 241 -0.61 -6.38 13.01
N GLN A 242 -1.66 -5.70 12.56
CA GLN A 242 -2.41 -6.09 11.35
C GLN A 242 -1.49 -6.17 10.13
N LEU A 243 -0.69 -5.12 9.88
CA LEU A 243 0.21 -5.07 8.74
C LEU A 243 1.37 -6.08 8.86
N ALA A 244 1.90 -6.27 10.07
CA ALA A 244 2.90 -7.30 10.34
C ALA A 244 2.33 -8.71 10.06
N GLY A 245 1.07 -8.96 10.42
CA GLY A 245 0.40 -10.22 10.13
C GLY A 245 0.19 -10.44 8.64
N TRP A 246 -0.23 -9.41 7.92
CA TRP A 246 -0.43 -9.46 6.47
C TRP A 246 0.87 -9.72 5.70
N THR A 247 1.94 -9.01 6.05
CA THR A 247 3.27 -9.21 5.45
C THR A 247 3.87 -10.56 5.83
N ALA A 248 3.61 -11.08 7.04
CA ALA A 248 4.00 -12.44 7.44
C ALA A 248 3.29 -13.50 6.60
N LEU A 249 2.00 -13.33 6.33
CA LEU A 249 1.22 -14.19 5.46
C LEU A 249 1.82 -14.21 4.04
N ASP A 250 2.14 -13.04 3.49
CA ASP A 250 2.78 -12.94 2.17
C ASP A 250 4.19 -13.55 2.16
N ALA A 251 4.91 -13.53 3.29
CA ALA A 251 6.21 -14.20 3.47
C ALA A 251 6.10 -15.72 3.76
N GLY A 252 4.90 -16.29 3.80
CA GLY A 252 4.69 -17.70 4.17
C GLY A 252 4.93 -18.04 5.65
N ARG A 253 5.12 -17.03 6.51
CA ARG A 253 5.34 -17.20 7.96
C ARG A 253 4.02 -17.27 8.70
N HIS A 254 3.28 -18.36 8.50
CA HIS A 254 1.91 -18.50 8.99
C HIS A 254 1.78 -18.45 10.52
N ALA A 255 2.72 -19.05 11.26
CA ALA A 255 2.69 -18.99 12.73
C ALA A 255 2.82 -17.55 13.25
N ASP A 256 3.67 -16.73 12.62
CA ASP A 256 3.84 -15.33 12.97
C ASP A 256 2.66 -14.48 12.52
N ALA A 257 2.12 -14.75 11.33
CA ALA A 257 0.91 -14.09 10.85
C ALA A 257 -0.22 -14.24 11.88
N GLN A 258 -0.48 -15.46 12.33
CA GLN A 258 -1.51 -15.75 13.34
C GLN A 258 -1.22 -15.03 14.67
N ARG A 259 0.03 -15.08 15.18
CA ARG A 259 0.41 -14.35 16.40
C ARG A 259 0.15 -12.86 16.30
N HIS A 260 0.50 -12.25 15.18
CA HIS A 260 0.26 -10.83 14.93
C HIS A 260 -1.23 -10.51 14.81
N PHE A 261 -2.02 -11.31 14.10
CA PHE A 261 -3.46 -11.10 14.00
C PHE A 261 -4.16 -11.21 15.36
N VAL A 262 -3.85 -12.22 16.16
CA VAL A 262 -4.43 -12.38 17.52
C VAL A 262 -4.06 -11.20 18.43
N ALA A 263 -2.79 -10.76 18.41
CA ALA A 263 -2.35 -9.62 19.20
C ALA A 263 -3.01 -8.31 18.72
N GLY A 264 -3.11 -8.12 17.41
CA GLY A 264 -3.74 -6.95 16.80
C GLY A 264 -5.23 -6.89 17.09
N GLU A 265 -5.94 -8.01 17.01
CA GLU A 265 -7.37 -8.09 17.30
C GLU A 265 -7.66 -7.71 18.76
N ARG A 266 -6.88 -8.24 19.71
CA ARG A 266 -7.00 -7.86 21.13
C ARG A 266 -6.82 -6.36 21.34
N ALA A 267 -5.83 -5.77 20.67
CA ALA A 267 -5.58 -4.33 20.74
C ALA A 267 -6.71 -3.52 20.09
N ALA A 268 -7.21 -3.92 18.91
CA ALA A 268 -8.32 -3.23 18.23
C ALA A 268 -9.61 -3.26 19.06
N VAL A 269 -9.93 -4.40 19.66
CA VAL A 269 -11.08 -4.55 20.56
C VAL A 269 -10.90 -3.69 21.81
N ALA A 270 -9.71 -3.67 22.43
CA ALA A 270 -9.43 -2.81 23.59
C ALA A 270 -9.53 -1.31 23.25
N ALA A 271 -9.26 -0.92 22.01
CA ALA A 271 -9.44 0.44 21.50
C ALA A 271 -10.88 0.76 21.05
N ASN A 272 -11.81 -0.20 21.09
CA ASN A 272 -13.15 -0.11 20.50
C ASN A 272 -13.14 0.26 19.00
N ASP A 273 -12.10 -0.15 18.27
CA ASP A 273 -11.98 0.07 16.82
C ASP A 273 -12.54 -1.15 16.07
N TRP A 274 -13.87 -1.17 15.91
CA TRP A 274 -14.59 -2.25 15.22
C TRP A 274 -14.25 -2.38 13.73
N PRO A 275 -14.10 -1.27 12.96
CA PRO A 275 -13.60 -1.35 11.58
C PRO A 275 -12.23 -2.03 11.48
N LEU A 276 -11.27 -1.68 12.33
CA LEU A 276 -9.94 -2.29 12.33
C LEU A 276 -10.01 -3.76 12.80
N THR A 277 -10.85 -4.07 13.77
CA THR A 277 -11.12 -5.46 14.20
C THR A 277 -11.61 -6.31 13.03
N ALA A 278 -12.55 -5.79 12.22
CA ALA A 278 -13.04 -6.47 11.03
C ALA A 278 -11.94 -6.65 9.96
N MET A 279 -11.10 -5.64 9.74
CA MET A 279 -9.95 -5.74 8.83
C MET A 279 -8.96 -6.84 9.27
N ILE A 280 -8.67 -6.94 10.56
CA ILE A 280 -7.77 -7.96 11.13
C ILE A 280 -8.37 -9.35 10.97
N ARG A 281 -9.66 -9.53 11.29
CA ARG A 281 -10.36 -10.80 11.11
C ARG A 281 -10.47 -11.22 9.65
N TYR A 282 -10.76 -10.27 8.75
CA TYR A 282 -10.69 -10.52 7.31
C TYR A 282 -9.28 -11.01 6.91
N SER A 283 -8.22 -10.35 7.37
CA SER A 283 -6.83 -10.73 7.10
C SER A 283 -6.50 -12.14 7.61
N HIS A 284 -6.95 -12.48 8.82
CA HIS A 284 -6.81 -13.81 9.41
C HIS A 284 -7.60 -14.86 8.64
N ALA A 285 -8.84 -14.55 8.21
CA ALA A 285 -9.63 -15.43 7.36
C ALA A 285 -8.96 -15.68 6.01
N LYS A 286 -8.29 -14.69 5.40
CA LYS A 286 -7.49 -14.90 4.18
C LYS A 286 -6.34 -15.87 4.42
N GLN A 287 -5.69 -15.83 5.57
CA GLN A 287 -4.68 -16.82 5.96
C GLN A 287 -5.30 -18.22 6.07
N LEU A 288 -6.42 -18.35 6.78
CA LEU A 288 -7.11 -19.64 6.97
C LEU A 288 -7.57 -20.23 5.62
N GLN A 289 -8.13 -19.41 4.72
CA GLN A 289 -8.45 -19.79 3.34
C GLN A 289 -7.21 -20.23 2.55
N HIS A 290 -6.06 -19.58 2.79
CA HIS A 290 -4.80 -19.98 2.16
C HIS A 290 -4.36 -21.37 2.59
N LEU A 291 -4.49 -21.66 3.88
CA LEU A 291 -4.20 -22.96 4.50
C LEU A 291 -5.33 -23.99 4.34
N ARG A 292 -6.41 -23.65 3.61
CA ARG A 292 -7.59 -24.51 3.38
C ARG A 292 -8.43 -24.82 4.62
N HIS A 293 -8.25 -24.07 5.71
CA HIS A 293 -9.09 -24.12 6.91
C HIS A 293 -10.37 -23.29 6.69
N ASN A 294 -11.18 -23.64 5.68
CA ASN A 294 -12.28 -22.79 5.22
C ASN A 294 -13.45 -22.70 6.23
N ARG A 295 -13.64 -23.71 7.10
CA ARG A 295 -14.64 -23.64 8.18
C ARG A 295 -14.28 -22.54 9.20
N ASP A 296 -13.03 -22.53 9.65
CA ASP A 296 -12.53 -21.52 10.59
C ASP A 296 -12.50 -20.13 9.94
N ALA A 297 -12.14 -20.05 8.66
CA ALA A 297 -12.19 -18.81 7.90
C ALA A 297 -13.62 -18.24 7.85
N LEU A 298 -14.61 -19.08 7.54
CA LEU A 298 -16.01 -18.67 7.50
C LEU A 298 -16.49 -18.19 8.87
N ALA A 299 -16.21 -18.94 9.94
CA ALA A 299 -16.57 -18.55 11.29
C ALA A 299 -15.93 -17.20 11.70
N THR A 300 -14.67 -16.98 11.32
CA THR A 300 -13.95 -15.72 11.58
C THR A 300 -14.59 -14.53 10.85
N LEU A 301 -15.03 -14.73 9.60
CA LEU A 301 -15.71 -13.70 8.80
C LEU A 301 -17.10 -13.38 9.34
N GLN A 302 -17.89 -14.41 9.69
CA GLN A 302 -19.22 -14.23 10.29
C GLN A 302 -19.14 -13.50 11.63
N LEU A 303 -18.10 -13.79 12.44
CA LEU A 303 -17.82 -13.05 13.67
C LEU A 303 -17.48 -11.58 13.40
N ALA A 304 -16.69 -11.30 12.35
CA ALA A 304 -16.41 -9.92 11.93
C ALA A 304 -17.70 -9.19 11.51
N HIS A 305 -18.54 -9.85 10.71
CA HIS A 305 -19.82 -9.30 10.26
C HIS A 305 -20.76 -9.00 11.44
N GLY A 306 -20.95 -9.96 12.35
CA GLY A 306 -21.88 -9.84 13.47
C GLY A 306 -21.49 -8.77 14.50
N GLN A 307 -20.21 -8.42 14.62
CA GLN A 307 -19.72 -7.45 15.63
C GLN A 307 -19.52 -6.02 15.10
N LEU A 308 -19.67 -5.78 13.79
CA LEU A 308 -19.51 -4.43 13.24
C LEU A 308 -20.60 -3.45 13.71
N GLY A 309 -21.82 -3.93 13.97
CA GLY A 309 -22.93 -3.08 14.43
C GLY A 309 -23.16 -1.86 13.52
N SER A 310 -23.26 -0.67 14.12
CA SER A 310 -23.42 0.60 13.40
C SER A 310 -22.20 1.02 12.56
N HIS A 311 -21.04 0.39 12.74
CA HIS A 311 -19.83 0.65 11.96
C HIS A 311 -19.78 -0.13 10.64
N ALA A 312 -20.79 -0.94 10.34
CA ALA A 312 -20.85 -1.75 9.14
C ALA A 312 -21.17 -0.91 7.89
N THR A 313 -20.14 -0.33 7.28
CA THR A 313 -20.25 0.43 6.02
C THR A 313 -20.49 -0.49 4.81
N PRO A 314 -21.03 0.03 3.69
CA PRO A 314 -21.25 -0.75 2.48
C PRO A 314 -19.99 -1.46 1.96
N ALA A 315 -18.83 -0.79 1.91
CA ALA A 315 -17.61 -1.45 1.41
C ALA A 315 -17.17 -2.60 2.33
N VAL A 316 -17.20 -2.40 3.64
CA VAL A 316 -16.81 -3.45 4.61
C VAL A 316 -17.76 -4.65 4.51
N LYS A 317 -19.07 -4.43 4.37
CA LYS A 317 -20.05 -5.50 4.16
C LYS A 317 -19.78 -6.26 2.87
N ALA A 318 -19.57 -5.54 1.77
CA ALA A 318 -19.26 -6.14 0.48
C ALA A 318 -18.01 -7.02 0.54
N LEU A 319 -16.94 -6.53 1.17
CA LEU A 319 -15.69 -7.26 1.37
C LEU A 319 -15.90 -8.57 2.15
N LEU A 320 -16.60 -8.50 3.28
CA LEU A 320 -16.85 -9.68 4.13
C LEU A 320 -17.74 -10.71 3.42
N LEU A 321 -18.85 -10.27 2.82
CA LEU A 321 -19.75 -11.15 2.07
C LEU A 321 -19.05 -11.85 0.89
N GLY A 322 -18.19 -11.14 0.15
CA GLY A 322 -17.39 -11.73 -0.92
C GLY A 322 -16.39 -12.78 -0.39
N ALA A 323 -15.77 -12.54 0.76
CA ALA A 323 -14.87 -13.49 1.39
C ALA A 323 -15.59 -14.70 1.98
N GLU A 324 -16.79 -14.51 2.54
CA GLU A 324 -17.66 -15.58 3.02
C GLU A 324 -18.09 -16.47 1.85
N ALA A 325 -18.48 -15.87 0.73
CA ALA A 325 -18.84 -16.61 -0.48
C ALA A 325 -17.71 -17.54 -0.95
N ALA A 326 -16.47 -17.06 -0.96
CA ALA A 326 -15.31 -17.89 -1.29
C ALA A 326 -15.12 -19.06 -0.31
N SER A 327 -15.44 -18.87 0.98
CA SER A 327 -15.37 -19.94 1.98
C SER A 327 -16.51 -20.96 1.80
N HIS A 328 -17.73 -20.50 1.54
CA HIS A 328 -18.89 -21.34 1.23
C HIS A 328 -18.63 -22.22 -0.01
N ALA A 329 -18.14 -21.63 -1.10
CA ALA A 329 -17.80 -22.36 -2.32
C ALA A 329 -16.72 -23.41 -2.07
N ALA A 330 -15.68 -23.07 -1.30
CA ALA A 330 -14.63 -24.02 -0.95
C ALA A 330 -15.11 -25.18 -0.05
N LEU A 331 -16.23 -25.01 0.64
CA LEU A 331 -16.92 -26.04 1.43
C LEU A 331 -17.99 -26.81 0.63
N GLY A 332 -18.20 -26.45 -0.65
CA GLY A 332 -19.17 -27.08 -1.54
C GLY A 332 -20.57 -26.44 -1.55
N ASP A 333 -20.83 -25.45 -0.69
CA ASP A 333 -22.11 -24.74 -0.63
C ASP A 333 -22.13 -23.58 -1.65
N HIS A 334 -22.25 -23.95 -2.93
CA HIS A 334 -22.24 -23.00 -4.04
C HIS A 334 -23.48 -22.12 -4.09
N GLN A 335 -24.62 -22.59 -3.57
CA GLN A 335 -25.87 -21.82 -3.55
C GLN A 335 -25.76 -20.65 -2.57
N THR A 336 -25.27 -20.90 -1.35
CA THR A 336 -25.03 -19.81 -0.40
C THR A 336 -23.93 -18.88 -0.91
N ALA A 337 -22.87 -19.42 -1.53
CA ALA A 337 -21.81 -18.60 -2.12
C ALA A 337 -22.34 -17.60 -3.16
N GLU A 338 -23.20 -18.03 -4.10
CA GLU A 338 -23.79 -17.15 -5.11
C GLU A 338 -24.71 -16.08 -4.51
N ARG A 339 -25.51 -16.45 -3.50
CA ARG A 339 -26.33 -15.49 -2.76
C ARG A 339 -25.46 -14.44 -2.07
N SER A 340 -24.42 -14.85 -1.34
CA SER A 340 -23.50 -13.93 -0.67
C SER A 340 -22.78 -13.02 -1.66
N LEU A 341 -22.43 -13.49 -2.87
CA LEU A 341 -21.88 -12.64 -3.93
C LEU A 341 -22.89 -11.60 -4.46
N GLY A 342 -24.16 -12.00 -4.63
CA GLY A 342 -25.23 -11.08 -5.02
C GLY A 342 -25.46 -9.98 -3.98
N GLU A 343 -25.45 -10.35 -2.70
CA GLU A 343 -25.52 -9.40 -1.59
C GLU A 343 -24.27 -8.49 -1.55
N ALA A 344 -23.06 -9.06 -1.75
CA ALA A 344 -21.83 -8.29 -1.83
C ALA A 344 -21.88 -7.24 -2.94
N SER A 345 -22.37 -7.61 -4.13
CA SER A 345 -22.58 -6.69 -5.25
C SER A 345 -23.59 -5.60 -4.90
N THR A 346 -24.69 -5.95 -4.25
CA THR A 346 -25.69 -4.97 -3.79
C THR A 346 -25.09 -3.95 -2.81
N GLN A 347 -24.18 -4.38 -1.92
CA GLN A 347 -23.47 -3.45 -1.03
C GLN A 347 -22.41 -2.64 -1.78
N PHE A 348 -21.72 -3.23 -2.75
CA PHE A 348 -20.72 -2.55 -3.56
C PHE A 348 -21.30 -1.35 -4.32
N GLU A 349 -22.49 -1.48 -4.90
CA GLU A 349 -23.18 -0.38 -5.60
C GLU A 349 -23.61 0.78 -4.66
N ARG A 350 -23.51 0.60 -3.33
CA ARG A 350 -23.83 1.62 -2.32
C ARG A 350 -22.59 2.26 -1.71
N ILE A 351 -21.39 1.89 -2.17
CA ILE A 351 -20.14 2.44 -1.65
C ILE A 351 -20.08 3.94 -1.92
N ASP A 352 -19.82 4.70 -0.87
CA ASP A 352 -19.52 6.13 -0.92
C ASP A 352 -18.11 6.34 -0.34
N ALA A 353 -17.14 6.60 -1.22
CA ALA A 353 -15.72 6.66 -0.88
C ALA A 353 -15.40 7.64 0.27
N GLU A 354 -16.19 8.69 0.46
CA GLU A 354 -16.00 9.67 1.55
C GLU A 354 -16.44 9.14 2.93
N ARG A 355 -17.28 8.10 2.95
CA ARG A 355 -17.84 7.50 4.16
C ARG A 355 -17.19 6.17 4.53
N GLU A 356 -16.32 5.65 3.68
CA GLU A 356 -15.63 4.38 3.93
C GLU A 356 -14.37 4.55 4.79
N PRO A 357 -13.99 3.52 5.58
CA PRO A 357 -12.70 3.52 6.24
C PRO A 357 -11.56 3.66 5.22
N ARG A 358 -10.56 4.50 5.48
CA ARG A 358 -9.44 4.76 4.55
C ARG A 358 -8.73 3.50 4.04
N TRP A 359 -8.68 2.45 4.87
CA TRP A 359 -8.05 1.18 4.50
C TRP A 359 -8.85 0.39 3.46
N MET A 360 -10.11 0.75 3.16
CA MET A 360 -10.92 0.16 2.08
C MET A 360 -10.51 0.63 0.69
N ALA A 361 -9.56 1.55 0.54
CA ALA A 361 -9.12 2.07 -0.76
C ALA A 361 -8.61 0.99 -1.74
N PHE A 362 -8.20 -0.19 -1.24
CA PHE A 362 -7.81 -1.32 -2.10
C PHE A 362 -9.01 -2.05 -2.73
N TYR A 363 -10.21 -1.93 -2.14
CA TYR A 363 -11.37 -2.73 -2.52
C TYR A 363 -12.12 -2.06 -3.67
N ASP A 364 -11.77 -2.48 -4.88
CA ASP A 364 -12.34 -2.01 -6.12
C ASP A 364 -13.28 -3.06 -6.77
N ARG A 365 -13.80 -2.71 -7.96
CA ARG A 365 -14.64 -3.62 -8.75
C ARG A 365 -13.88 -4.92 -9.09
N GLY A 366 -12.56 -4.84 -9.28
CA GLY A 366 -11.69 -5.98 -9.54
C GLY A 366 -11.66 -6.95 -8.35
N GLU A 367 -11.53 -6.46 -7.12
CA GLU A 367 -11.54 -7.31 -5.91
C GLU A 367 -12.89 -8.03 -5.71
N LEU A 368 -14.02 -7.38 -6.04
CA LEU A 368 -15.34 -8.02 -6.03
C LEU A 368 -15.43 -9.12 -7.10
N LEU A 369 -15.09 -8.80 -8.35
CA LEU A 369 -15.14 -9.76 -9.47
C LEU A 369 -14.16 -10.92 -9.26
N ALA A 370 -13.03 -10.69 -8.58
CA ALA A 370 -12.10 -11.73 -8.18
C ALA A 370 -12.75 -12.77 -7.25
N GLN A 371 -13.72 -12.38 -6.39
CA GLN A 371 -14.47 -13.35 -5.58
C GLN A 371 -15.43 -14.17 -6.45
N TYR A 372 -16.11 -13.56 -7.42
CA TYR A 372 -16.89 -14.29 -8.43
C TYR A 372 -16.01 -15.31 -9.16
N GLY A 373 -14.85 -14.90 -9.65
CA GLY A 373 -13.89 -15.78 -10.30
C GLY A 373 -13.46 -16.96 -9.42
N ARG A 374 -13.25 -16.74 -8.12
CA ARG A 374 -12.95 -17.83 -7.17
C ARG A 374 -14.10 -18.81 -7.03
N VAL A 375 -15.33 -18.33 -6.79
CA VAL A 375 -16.52 -19.16 -6.61
C VAL A 375 -16.82 -19.96 -7.87
N TYR A 376 -16.78 -19.33 -9.05
CA TYR A 376 -17.06 -20.00 -10.32
C TYR A 376 -15.97 -21.02 -10.71
N ARG A 377 -14.71 -20.81 -10.31
CA ARG A 377 -13.67 -21.85 -10.43
C ARG A 377 -13.94 -23.06 -9.56
N ASP A 378 -14.42 -22.87 -8.32
CA ASP A 378 -14.81 -24.00 -7.47
C ASP A 378 -16.02 -24.75 -8.06
N LYS A 379 -17.02 -24.03 -8.59
CA LYS A 379 -18.12 -24.63 -9.36
C LYS A 379 -17.61 -25.41 -10.58
N ALA A 380 -16.67 -24.84 -11.35
CA ALA A 380 -16.13 -25.46 -12.56
C ALA A 380 -15.31 -26.74 -12.30
N ARG A 381 -14.74 -26.88 -11.10
CA ARG A 381 -14.12 -28.14 -10.65
C ARG A 381 -15.15 -29.27 -10.50
N GLN A 382 -16.38 -28.94 -10.11
CA GLN A 382 -17.47 -29.92 -9.98
C GLN A 382 -18.20 -30.15 -11.30
N ASP A 383 -18.46 -29.08 -12.07
CA ASP A 383 -19.19 -29.13 -13.33
C ASP A 383 -18.57 -28.17 -14.34
N LYS A 384 -18.01 -28.73 -15.42
CA LYS A 384 -17.26 -27.99 -16.44
C LYS A 384 -18.07 -26.87 -17.11
N LYS A 385 -19.40 -26.92 -17.09
CA LYS A 385 -20.24 -25.88 -17.71
C LYS A 385 -20.02 -24.48 -17.12
N TYR A 386 -19.48 -24.39 -15.90
CA TYR A 386 -19.16 -23.13 -15.25
C TYR A 386 -17.77 -22.57 -15.64
N GLY A 387 -16.97 -23.31 -16.41
CA GLY A 387 -15.62 -22.91 -16.83
C GLY A 387 -15.58 -21.56 -17.56
N SER A 388 -16.42 -21.38 -18.58
CA SER A 388 -16.46 -20.12 -19.34
C SER A 388 -16.90 -18.92 -18.49
N ALA A 389 -17.80 -19.13 -17.52
CA ALA A 389 -18.19 -18.08 -16.57
C ALA A 389 -17.03 -17.74 -15.62
N ALA A 390 -16.26 -18.74 -15.18
CA ALA A 390 -15.05 -18.53 -14.39
C ALA A 390 -14.01 -17.71 -15.15
N VAL A 391 -13.77 -18.03 -16.44
CA VAL A 391 -12.88 -17.26 -17.32
C VAL A 391 -13.35 -15.81 -17.39
N ARG A 392 -14.62 -15.58 -17.74
CA ARG A 392 -15.20 -14.23 -17.85
C ARG A 392 -15.00 -13.40 -16.59
N PHE A 393 -15.41 -13.90 -15.42
CA PHE A 393 -15.29 -13.14 -14.17
C PHE A 393 -13.85 -12.81 -13.79
N VAL A 394 -12.90 -13.72 -14.05
CA VAL A 394 -11.49 -13.44 -13.75
C VAL A 394 -10.89 -12.46 -14.75
N THR A 395 -11.25 -12.54 -16.04
CA THR A 395 -10.85 -11.55 -17.05
C THR A 395 -11.39 -10.17 -16.68
N ASP A 396 -12.68 -10.05 -16.40
CA ASP A 396 -13.31 -8.79 -16.00
C ASP A 396 -12.67 -8.21 -14.72
N ALA A 397 -12.27 -9.09 -13.78
CA ALA A 397 -11.54 -8.67 -12.59
C ALA A 397 -10.16 -8.08 -12.92
N ILE A 398 -9.40 -8.73 -13.81
CA ILE A 398 -8.08 -8.27 -14.25
C ILE A 398 -8.18 -6.93 -14.96
N ASP A 399 -9.16 -6.76 -15.85
CA ASP A 399 -9.39 -5.53 -16.59
C ASP A 399 -9.84 -4.37 -15.69
N ALA A 400 -10.50 -4.69 -14.57
CA ALA A 400 -10.95 -3.71 -13.59
C ALA A 400 -9.86 -3.27 -12.59
N PHE A 401 -8.77 -4.03 -12.42
CA PHE A 401 -7.68 -3.61 -11.53
C PHE A 401 -6.92 -2.40 -12.08
N GLY A 402 -6.72 -1.40 -11.23
CA GLY A 402 -5.83 -0.27 -11.55
C GLY A 402 -4.34 -0.67 -11.62
N PRO A 403 -3.48 0.17 -12.25
CA PRO A 403 -2.05 -0.12 -12.44
C PRO A 403 -1.24 -0.25 -11.13
N GLY A 404 -1.78 0.20 -9.99
CA GLY A 404 -1.15 0.07 -8.66
C GLY A 404 -1.32 -1.27 -7.96
N ASN A 405 -2.14 -2.19 -8.49
CA ASN A 405 -2.52 -3.44 -7.83
C ASN A 405 -1.75 -4.68 -8.33
N LEU A 406 -0.46 -4.54 -8.63
CA LEU A 406 0.35 -5.58 -9.29
C LEU A 406 0.23 -6.96 -8.63
N ARG A 407 0.30 -7.04 -7.29
CA ARG A 407 0.13 -8.33 -6.57
C ARG A 407 -1.24 -8.95 -6.82
N SER A 408 -2.32 -8.16 -6.70
CA SER A 408 -3.68 -8.66 -6.92
C SER A 408 -3.88 -9.06 -8.38
N SER A 409 -3.32 -8.31 -9.34
CA SER A 409 -3.33 -8.68 -10.75
C SER A 409 -2.66 -10.04 -10.99
N VAL A 410 -1.43 -10.25 -10.51
CA VAL A 410 -0.72 -11.53 -10.66
C VAL A 410 -1.50 -12.70 -10.02
N LEU A 411 -2.06 -12.50 -8.81
CA LEU A 411 -2.90 -13.52 -8.16
C LEU A 411 -4.15 -13.88 -8.98
N ASN A 412 -4.73 -12.92 -9.68
CA ASN A 412 -5.88 -13.16 -10.54
C ASN A 412 -5.48 -13.74 -11.90
N GLU A 413 -4.31 -13.42 -12.45
CA GLU A 413 -3.77 -14.12 -13.62
C GLU A 413 -3.54 -15.62 -13.35
N VAL A 414 -3.06 -15.98 -12.16
CA VAL A 414 -3.03 -17.40 -11.71
C VAL A 414 -4.46 -17.97 -11.72
N GLY A 415 -5.44 -17.19 -11.27
CA GLY A 415 -6.84 -17.57 -11.33
C GLY A 415 -7.34 -17.80 -12.75
N LEU A 416 -6.91 -16.99 -13.70
CA LEU A 416 -7.31 -17.05 -15.09
C LEU A 416 -6.74 -18.29 -15.79
N CYS A 417 -5.45 -18.58 -15.56
CA CYS A 417 -4.81 -19.82 -16.03
C CYS A 417 -5.59 -21.06 -15.55
N SER A 418 -5.95 -21.09 -14.27
CA SER A 418 -6.80 -22.15 -13.70
C SER A 418 -8.18 -22.18 -14.33
N ALA A 419 -8.81 -21.03 -14.57
CA ALA A 419 -10.12 -20.97 -15.19
C ALA A 419 -10.11 -21.52 -16.63
N PHE A 420 -9.09 -21.22 -17.43
CA PHE A 420 -8.94 -21.77 -18.78
C PHE A 420 -8.77 -23.30 -18.79
N PHE A 421 -7.95 -23.86 -17.89
CA PHE A 421 -7.89 -25.33 -17.75
C PHE A 421 -9.24 -25.93 -17.35
N LEU A 422 -10.00 -25.26 -16.48
CA LEU A 422 -11.33 -25.72 -16.06
C LEU A 422 -12.39 -25.56 -17.16
N ALA A 423 -12.14 -24.68 -18.13
CA ALA A 423 -12.98 -24.42 -19.31
C ALA A 423 -12.61 -25.29 -20.52
N ASP A 424 -11.68 -26.24 -20.39
CA ASP A 424 -11.21 -27.11 -21.50
C ASP A 424 -10.42 -26.34 -22.58
N GLU A 425 -9.77 -25.22 -22.20
CA GLU A 425 -8.97 -24.33 -23.06
C GLU A 425 -7.47 -24.35 -22.69
N PRO A 426 -6.75 -25.47 -22.90
CA PRO A 426 -5.39 -25.65 -22.40
C PRO A 426 -4.36 -24.73 -23.08
N GLU A 427 -4.54 -24.35 -24.33
CA GLU A 427 -3.62 -23.46 -25.06
C GLU A 427 -3.62 -22.04 -24.44
N GLN A 428 -4.81 -21.48 -24.22
CA GLN A 428 -5.02 -20.22 -23.54
C GLN A 428 -4.48 -20.28 -22.11
N ALA A 429 -4.71 -21.40 -21.41
CA ALA A 429 -4.18 -21.62 -20.07
C ALA A 429 -2.65 -21.58 -20.04
N LEU A 430 -1.97 -22.21 -20.99
CA LEU A 430 -0.51 -22.21 -21.11
C LEU A 430 0.04 -20.81 -21.44
N ASN A 431 -0.63 -20.06 -22.32
CA ASN A 431 -0.24 -18.69 -22.65
C ASN A 431 -0.27 -17.76 -21.41
N VAL A 432 -1.34 -17.84 -20.62
CA VAL A 432 -1.42 -17.10 -19.33
C VAL A 432 -0.42 -17.67 -18.33
N GLY A 433 -0.28 -18.99 -18.25
CA GLY A 433 0.63 -19.67 -17.31
C GLY A 433 2.09 -19.27 -17.47
N ARG A 434 2.57 -19.08 -18.72
CA ARG A 434 3.93 -18.61 -19.02
C ARG A 434 4.17 -17.18 -18.53
N ARG A 435 3.19 -16.28 -18.73
CA ARG A 435 3.24 -14.90 -18.19
C ARG A 435 3.28 -14.88 -16.67
N VAL A 436 2.39 -15.63 -16.03
CA VAL A 436 2.32 -15.79 -14.58
C VAL A 436 3.65 -16.29 -14.02
N PHE A 437 4.28 -17.26 -14.67
CA PHE A 437 5.57 -17.80 -14.23
C PHE A 437 6.67 -16.73 -14.22
N HIS A 438 6.73 -15.89 -15.25
CA HIS A 438 7.69 -14.79 -15.32
C HIS A 438 7.40 -13.70 -14.27
N GLN A 439 6.14 -13.29 -14.12
CA GLN A 439 5.73 -12.28 -13.14
C GLN A 439 5.89 -12.77 -11.69
N ALA A 440 5.66 -14.05 -11.42
CA ALA A 440 5.79 -14.61 -10.07
C ALA A 440 7.23 -14.53 -9.55
N GLN A 441 8.24 -14.48 -10.45
CA GLN A 441 9.64 -14.31 -10.07
C GLN A 441 9.99 -12.87 -9.64
N SER A 442 9.22 -11.87 -10.08
CA SER A 442 9.46 -10.46 -9.72
C SER A 442 8.73 -10.01 -8.46
N VAL A 443 7.73 -10.77 -8.01
CA VAL A 443 6.93 -10.48 -6.80
C VAL A 443 7.48 -11.22 -5.59
N SER A 444 7.73 -10.48 -4.51
CA SER A 444 8.18 -11.05 -3.23
C SER A 444 7.01 -11.57 -2.39
N SER A 445 6.31 -12.61 -2.86
CA SER A 445 5.17 -13.21 -2.14
C SER A 445 5.14 -14.73 -2.28
N SER A 446 5.40 -15.43 -1.18
CA SER A 446 5.26 -16.89 -1.09
C SER A 446 3.84 -17.34 -1.38
N ARG A 447 2.83 -16.50 -1.09
CA ARG A 447 1.43 -16.76 -1.40
C ARG A 447 1.16 -16.82 -2.91
N VAL A 448 1.82 -15.97 -3.71
CA VAL A 448 1.76 -16.05 -5.18
C VAL A 448 2.35 -17.38 -5.64
N ILE A 449 3.56 -17.72 -5.15
CA ILE A 449 4.24 -18.98 -5.49
C ILE A 449 3.39 -20.21 -5.14
N ASP A 450 2.78 -20.24 -3.95
CA ASP A 450 1.85 -21.29 -3.55
C ASP A 450 0.70 -21.44 -4.53
N ARG A 451 0.12 -20.33 -4.98
CA ARG A 451 -1.03 -20.35 -5.89
C ARG A 451 -0.64 -20.83 -7.27
N VAL A 452 0.55 -20.46 -7.75
CA VAL A 452 1.14 -20.98 -8.98
C VAL A 452 1.35 -22.49 -8.88
N ALA A 453 1.99 -22.98 -7.81
CA ALA A 453 2.21 -24.42 -7.61
C ALA A 453 0.87 -25.20 -7.54
N ASN A 454 -0.15 -24.61 -6.93
CA ASN A 454 -1.49 -25.19 -6.84
C ASN A 454 -2.24 -25.27 -8.18
N LEU A 455 -1.77 -24.64 -9.26
CA LEU A 455 -2.38 -24.79 -10.59
C LEU A 455 -2.43 -26.25 -11.01
N ARG A 456 -1.42 -27.05 -10.65
CA ARG A 456 -1.30 -28.48 -10.98
C ARG A 456 -2.59 -29.29 -10.80
N ARG A 457 -3.43 -28.94 -9.82
CA ARG A 457 -4.69 -29.64 -9.55
C ARG A 457 -5.71 -29.53 -10.70
N ASP A 458 -5.67 -28.42 -11.44
CA ASP A 458 -6.63 -28.11 -12.50
C ASP A 458 -6.12 -28.59 -13.89
N LEU A 459 -4.82 -28.96 -14.00
CA LEU A 459 -4.22 -29.47 -15.24
C LEU A 459 -4.54 -30.96 -15.49
N ALA A 460 -5.09 -31.67 -14.51
CA ALA A 460 -5.18 -33.13 -14.51
C ALA A 460 -5.90 -33.72 -15.74
N ARG A 461 -6.91 -33.01 -16.28
CA ARG A 461 -7.67 -33.42 -17.46
C ARG A 461 -6.86 -33.39 -18.77
N HIS A 462 -5.79 -32.60 -18.81
CA HIS A 462 -5.00 -32.34 -20.01
C HIS A 462 -3.56 -32.88 -19.89
N ARG A 463 -3.26 -33.70 -18.88
CA ARG A 463 -1.91 -34.17 -18.58
C ARG A 463 -1.23 -34.95 -19.72
N GLU A 464 -2.02 -35.54 -20.62
CA GLU A 464 -1.54 -36.31 -21.76
C GLU A 464 -0.99 -35.40 -22.88
N LEU A 465 -1.30 -34.09 -22.86
CA LEU A 465 -0.72 -33.12 -23.78
C LEU A 465 0.74 -32.84 -23.37
N PRO A 466 1.74 -33.04 -24.25
CA PRO A 466 3.15 -32.88 -23.90
C PRO A 466 3.49 -31.50 -23.31
N GLU A 467 2.89 -30.43 -23.85
CA GLU A 467 3.12 -29.06 -23.36
C GLU A 467 2.56 -28.82 -21.95
N VAL A 468 1.43 -29.44 -21.63
CA VAL A 468 0.84 -29.39 -20.27
C VAL A 468 1.68 -30.19 -19.29
N GLY A 469 2.21 -31.34 -19.71
CA GLY A 469 3.16 -32.14 -18.95
C GLY A 469 4.45 -31.36 -18.62
N ALA A 470 5.03 -30.69 -19.61
CA ALA A 470 6.20 -29.83 -19.42
C ALA A 470 5.91 -28.67 -18.46
N PHE A 471 4.78 -27.98 -18.63
CA PHE A 471 4.37 -26.92 -17.73
C PHE A 471 4.15 -27.42 -16.29
N ALA A 472 3.53 -28.58 -16.10
CA ALA A 472 3.34 -29.19 -14.78
C ALA A 472 4.67 -29.49 -14.06
N HIS A 473 5.71 -29.85 -14.81
CA HIS A 473 7.07 -30.06 -14.29
C HIS A 473 7.72 -28.75 -13.85
N ASP A 474 7.58 -27.68 -14.63
CA ASP A 474 8.08 -26.35 -14.26
C ASP A 474 7.40 -25.80 -13.01
N LEU A 475 6.09 -26.00 -12.87
CA LEU A 475 5.35 -25.66 -11.66
C LEU A 475 5.87 -26.43 -10.42
N ALA A 476 6.24 -27.71 -10.60
CA ALA A 476 6.78 -28.54 -9.52
C ALA A 476 8.14 -28.00 -9.04
N ARG A 477 9.02 -27.62 -9.97
CA ARG A 477 10.34 -27.03 -9.66
C ARG A 477 10.22 -25.70 -8.93
N LEU A 478 9.25 -24.86 -9.30
CA LEU A 478 9.02 -23.60 -8.61
C LEU A 478 8.60 -23.81 -7.14
N GLY A 479 7.72 -24.78 -6.88
CA GLY A 479 7.29 -25.12 -5.52
C GLY A 479 8.40 -25.73 -4.65
N ALA A 480 9.35 -26.45 -5.26
CA ALA A 480 10.44 -27.13 -4.57
C ALA A 480 11.61 -26.21 -4.16
N ARG A 481 11.70 -24.97 -4.68
CA ARG A 481 12.75 -23.98 -4.31
C ARG A 481 12.53 -23.32 -2.93
N ARG A 482 11.81 -23.99 -2.03
CA ARG A 482 11.41 -23.47 -0.71
C ARG A 482 12.35 -23.87 0.40
#